data_AF-A0A2W6B4W7-F1
#
_entry.id   AF-A0A2W6B4W7-F1
#
_cell.length_a   1.000
_cell.length_b   1.000
_cell.length_c   1.000
_cell.angle_alpha   90.00
_cell.angle_beta   90.00
_cell.angle_gamma   90.00
#
_symmetry.space_group_name_H-M   'P 1'
#
loop_
_entity.id
_entity.type
_entity.pdbx_description
1 polymer ?
#
loop_
_entity_poly.entity_id
_entity_poly.type
_entity_poly.pdbx_seq_one_letter_code
_entity_poly.pdbx_strand_id
1 'polypeptide(L)'
;MEERGWDEVVAAIGGFHELVLGAQIVATSGVEQHHGWLRATWRLTRADGTVQFDGVDVAELAPDGRFRRVIGFHDPLPPLT
;
A
#
# COMPACT_ATOMS: atom_id res chain seq x y z
N MET A 1 -0.92 10.86 -2.56
CA MET A 1 -2.27 11.43 -2.38
C MET A 1 -2.66 11.20 -0.92
N GLU A 2 -3.61 11.95 -0.37
CA GLU A 2 -4.13 11.69 0.98
C GLU A 2 -5.64 11.52 0.86
N GLU A 3 -6.14 10.40 1.35
CA GLU A 3 -7.56 10.03 1.39
C GLU A 3 -8.03 10.01 2.85
N ARG A 4 -9.24 10.54 3.11
CA ARG A 4 -9.84 10.61 4.44
C ARG A 4 -11.18 9.89 4.47
N GLY A 5 -11.20 8.76 5.17
CA GLY A 5 -12.40 7.94 5.35
C GLY A 5 -12.63 6.93 4.23
N TRP A 6 -13.58 6.03 4.46
CA TRP A 6 -13.76 4.85 3.60
C TRP A 6 -14.23 5.17 2.18
N ASP A 7 -15.08 6.18 2.01
CA ASP A 7 -15.62 6.53 0.69
C ASP A 7 -14.50 7.03 -0.24
N GLU A 8 -13.60 7.87 0.26
CA GLU A 8 -12.45 8.35 -0.51
C GLU A 8 -11.45 7.22 -0.81
N VAL A 9 -11.20 6.34 0.15
CA VAL A 9 -10.34 5.15 -0.04
C VAL A 9 -10.92 4.23 -1.12
N VAL A 10 -12.22 3.95 -1.07
CA VAL A 10 -12.89 3.10 -2.07
C VAL A 10 -12.84 3.76 -3.45
N ALA A 11 -13.09 5.07 -3.53
CA ALA A 11 -12.99 5.81 -4.80
C ALA A 11 -11.56 5.78 -5.36
N ALA A 12 -10.54 5.95 -4.52
CA ALA A 12 -9.14 5.88 -4.94
C ALA A 12 -8.76 4.49 -5.47
N ILE A 13 -9.19 3.42 -4.78
CA ILE A 13 -8.99 2.04 -5.25
C ILE A 13 -9.70 1.81 -6.59
N GLY A 14 -10.94 2.28 -6.74
CA GLY A 14 -11.68 2.21 -8.01
C GLY A 14 -10.95 2.91 -9.15
N GLY A 15 -10.52 4.16 -8.93
CA GLY A 15 -9.76 4.92 -9.92
C GLY A 15 -8.43 4.27 -10.28
N PHE A 16 -7.75 3.62 -9.33
CA PHE A 16 -6.55 2.84 -9.62
C PHE A 16 -6.85 1.68 -10.58
N HIS A 17 -7.91 0.90 -10.33
CA HIS A 17 -8.29 -0.21 -11.21
C HIS A 17 -8.65 0.25 -12.63
N GLU A 18 -9.27 1.42 -12.78
CA GLU A 18 -9.56 2.02 -14.09
C GLU A 18 -8.30 2.52 -14.80
N LEU A 19 -7.37 3.14 -14.06
CA LEU A 19 -6.15 3.71 -14.61
C LEU A 19 -5.14 2.65 -15.09
N VAL A 20 -5.03 1.53 -14.37
CA VAL A 20 -4.07 0.47 -14.66
C VAL A 20 -4.73 -0.90 -14.80
N LEU A 21 -5.53 -1.04 -15.86
CA LEU A 21 -6.24 -2.28 -16.20
C LEU A 21 -5.31 -3.50 -16.19
N GLY A 22 -5.72 -4.52 -15.42
CA GLY A 22 -5.00 -5.79 -15.31
C GLY A 22 -3.72 -5.75 -14.49
N ALA A 23 -3.33 -4.61 -13.92
CA ALA A 23 -2.23 -4.55 -12.97
C ALA A 23 -2.62 -5.24 -11.65
N GLN A 24 -1.62 -5.78 -10.95
CA GLN A 24 -1.79 -6.48 -9.68
C GLN A 24 -0.83 -5.92 -8.62
N ILE A 25 -1.31 -5.81 -7.39
CA ILE A 25 -0.47 -5.59 -6.21
C ILE A 25 -0.23 -6.94 -5.55
N VAL A 26 1.03 -7.37 -5.53
CA VAL A 26 1.46 -8.69 -5.02
C VAL A 26 2.24 -8.48 -3.74
N ALA A 27 1.87 -9.16 -2.66
CA ALA A 27 2.62 -9.13 -1.41
C ALA A 27 4.01 -9.77 -1.61
N THR A 28 5.06 -9.10 -1.13
CA THR A 28 6.45 -9.57 -1.23
C THR A 28 7.07 -9.92 0.13
N SER A 29 6.32 -9.73 1.22
CA SER A 29 6.66 -10.16 2.58
C SER A 29 5.45 -10.73 3.31
N GLY A 30 5.66 -11.29 4.50
CA GLY A 30 4.60 -11.40 5.50
C GLY A 30 4.23 -10.02 6.09
N VAL A 31 3.19 -9.98 6.93
CA VAL A 31 2.81 -8.78 7.68
C VAL A 31 3.47 -8.82 9.05
N GLU A 32 4.44 -7.94 9.29
CA GLU A 32 5.01 -7.72 10.61
C GLU A 32 4.00 -6.94 11.47
N GLN A 33 3.89 -7.29 12.75
CA GLN A 33 3.00 -6.63 13.69
C GLN A 33 3.73 -6.28 14.99
N HIS A 34 3.56 -5.05 15.46
CA HIS A 34 4.18 -4.58 16.69
C HIS A 34 3.37 -3.44 17.33
N HIS A 35 2.88 -3.63 18.56
CA HIS A 35 2.16 -2.59 19.32
C HIS A 35 1.05 -1.85 18.54
N GLY A 36 0.25 -2.58 17.76
CA GLY A 36 -0.84 -2.01 16.94
C GLY A 36 -0.38 -1.41 15.61
N TRP A 37 0.91 -1.51 15.27
CA TRP A 37 1.45 -1.17 13.97
C TRP A 37 1.64 -2.41 13.11
N LEU A 38 1.42 -2.24 11.81
CA LEU A 38 1.63 -3.24 10.79
C LEU A 38 2.64 -2.72 9.77
N ARG A 39 3.49 -3.61 9.26
CA ARG A 39 4.40 -3.29 8.15
C ARG A 39 4.46 -4.45 7.17
N ALA A 40 4.35 -4.15 5.88
CA ALA A 40 4.44 -5.14 4.80
C ALA A 40 5.02 -4.52 3.52
N THR A 41 5.68 -5.34 2.71
CA THR A 41 6.15 -4.96 1.38
C THR A 41 5.28 -5.58 0.30
N TRP A 42 5.17 -4.88 -0.83
CA TRP A 42 4.38 -5.29 -1.98
C TRP A 42 5.04 -4.85 -3.28
N ARG A 43 4.50 -5.32 -4.40
CA ARG A 43 4.97 -5.00 -5.75
C ARG A 43 3.79 -4.74 -6.68
N LEU A 44 3.87 -3.70 -7.49
CA LEU A 44 2.97 -3.49 -8.61
C LEU A 44 3.49 -4.20 -9.86
N THR A 45 2.74 -5.16 -10.38
CA THR A 45 2.98 -5.80 -11.67
C THR A 45 1.94 -5.36 -12.70
N ARG A 46 2.36 -5.03 -13.92
CA ARG A 46 1.46 -4.70 -15.04
C ARG A 46 0.78 -5.97 -15.57
N ALA A 47 -0.23 -5.79 -16.42
CA ALA A 47 -0.98 -6.88 -17.03
C ALA A 47 -0.11 -7.86 -17.85
N ASP A 48 1.01 -7.40 -18.40
CA ASP A 48 1.98 -8.21 -19.13
C ASP A 48 2.99 -8.94 -18.21
N GLY A 49 2.85 -8.81 -16.89
CA GLY A 49 3.72 -9.39 -15.88
C GLY A 49 4.98 -8.56 -15.58
N THR A 50 5.20 -7.43 -16.25
CA THR A 50 6.35 -6.57 -15.96
C THR A 50 6.18 -5.85 -14.62
N VAL A 51 7.30 -5.68 -13.90
CA VAL A 51 7.30 -4.98 -12.61
C VAL A 51 7.34 -3.47 -12.86
N GLN A 52 6.42 -2.74 -12.23
CA GLN A 52 6.42 -1.28 -12.31
C GLN A 52 7.22 -0.63 -11.17
N PHE A 53 6.93 -0.98 -9.91
CA PHE A 53 7.72 -0.60 -8.74
C PHE A 53 7.40 -1.49 -7.54
N ASP A 54 8.30 -1.50 -6.56
CA ASP A 54 8.12 -2.09 -5.23
C ASP A 54 7.64 -1.02 -4.25
N GLY A 55 6.92 -1.44 -3.20
CA GLY A 55 6.41 -0.56 -2.17
C GLY A 55 6.46 -1.16 -0.77
N VAL A 56 6.34 -0.29 0.23
CA VAL A 56 6.18 -0.64 1.63
C VAL A 56 5.06 0.19 2.22
N ASP A 57 4.15 -0.47 2.93
CA ASP A 57 3.11 0.19 3.69
C ASP A 57 3.37 0.01 5.19
N VAL A 58 3.15 1.08 5.94
CA VAL A 58 3.11 1.09 7.39
C VAL A 58 1.70 1.51 7.79
N ALA A 59 1.01 0.64 8.53
CA ALA A 59 -0.36 0.88 8.97
C ALA A 59 -0.47 0.89 10.49
N GLU A 60 -1.44 1.64 10.98
CA GLU A 60 -1.75 1.79 12.38
C GLU A 60 -3.17 1.29 12.63
N LEU A 61 -3.32 0.40 13.61
CA LEU A 61 -4.62 -0.13 14.01
C LEU A 61 -5.23 0.72 15.12
N ALA A 62 -6.56 0.83 15.09
CA ALA A 62 -7.37 1.29 16.21
C ALA A 62 -7.53 0.16 17.25
N PRO A 63 -7.96 0.47 18.49
CA PRO A 63 -8.16 -0.54 19.54
C PRO A 63 -9.14 -1.67 19.18
N ASP A 64 -10.03 -1.45 18.21
CA ASP A 64 -10.98 -2.44 17.70
C ASP A 64 -10.42 -3.31 16.56
N GLY A 65 -9.13 -3.15 16.23
CA GLY A 65 -8.44 -3.89 15.18
C GLY A 65 -8.66 -3.37 13.76
N ARG A 66 -9.40 -2.27 13.58
CA ARG A 66 -9.56 -1.64 12.25
C ARG A 66 -8.37 -0.76 11.90
N PHE A 67 -8.14 -0.52 10.61
CA PHE A 67 -7.18 0.48 10.19
C PHE A 67 -7.61 1.87 10.65
N ARG A 68 -6.69 2.57 11.34
CA ARG A 68 -6.81 3.99 11.67
C ARG A 68 -6.06 4.87 10.69
N ARG A 69 -4.93 4.39 10.18
CA ARG A 69 -4.08 5.08 9.20
C ARG A 69 -3.25 4.08 8.41
N VAL A 70 -2.98 4.37 7.14
CA VAL A 70 -2.00 3.66 6.30
C VAL A 70 -1.10 4.71 5.65
N ILE A 71 0.21 4.45 5.58
CA ILE A 71 1.21 5.29 4.93
C ILE A 71 2.02 4.41 3.98
N GLY A 72 1.97 4.71 2.68
CA GLY A 72 2.71 3.99 1.65
C GLY A 72 3.93 4.75 1.15
N PHE A 73 4.98 3.99 0.82
CA PHE A 73 6.21 4.46 0.17
C PHE A 73 6.54 3.54 -1.00
N HIS A 74 7.02 4.08 -2.12
CA HIS A 74 7.38 3.31 -3.33
C HIS A 74 8.71 3.73 -3.97
N ASP A 75 9.44 4.64 -3.32
CA ASP A 75 10.74 5.12 -3.76
C ASP A 75 11.86 4.56 -2.86
N PRO A 76 13.07 4.37 -3.38
CA PRO A 76 14.23 4.04 -2.56
C PRO A 76 14.41 5.04 -1.42
N LEU A 77 14.92 4.56 -0.28
CA LEU A 77 15.29 5.47 0.80
C LEU A 77 16.35 6.46 0.31
N PRO A 78 16.28 7.74 0.71
CA PRO A 78 17.33 8.70 0.39
C PRO A 78 18.67 8.22 0.96
N PRO A 79 19.80 8.57 0.29
CA PRO A 79 21.12 8.21 0.80
C PRO A 79 21.38 8.88 2.15
N LEU A 80 22.23 8.26 2.97
CA LEU A 80 22.78 8.93 4.14
C LEU A 80 23.59 10.15 3.67
N THR A 81 23.34 11.30 4.29
CA THR A 81 24.11 12.53 4.09
C THR A 81 25.36 12.55 4.95
#